data_AF-A0AAN7AJF3-F1
#
_entry.id   AF-A0AAN7AJF3-F1
#
_cell.length_a   1.000
_cell.length_b   1.000
_cell.length_c   1.000
_cell.angle_alpha   90.00
_cell.angle_beta   90.00
_cell.angle_gamma   90.00
#
_symmetry.space_group_name_H-M   'P 1'
#
loop_
_entity.id
_entity.type
_entity.pdbx_description
1 polymer ?
#
loop_
_entity_poly.entity_id
_entity_poly.type
_entity_poly.pdbx_seq_one_letter_code
_entity_poly.pdbx_strand_id
1 'polypeptide(L)'
;MVLVLPRGFVGLYSLLVLVGVASAGFDPAKSNNIAVYWVNIIPLAFLHVIKNPTSVNFANAGDNCTTFPGTQLLRCPQIEEDIKTCQTLGKTLLLSIGGATYTEGGFTSPAEAISFANLIWNMFGPVRDTSINRPFGTAVIDGFDMDLEATSANMVPFAAELRRLMDAGGGNKKYYLSAAPQCPFPDHAMGDMLSQVGFDFVSVQFYNNYCGAQNFVPGAGEQFNYNFETWDEWARTKSVKRDVKVLLGLPGAATAAGSGYVAGEKLRGLIEYSRRFGTFGGVMVWDMSQVYGNPGFLETVSVALGGTIPPPLSTSTTSRSTAASTRTSTTLSTSTTSSTQPTGSLVPQWGQCGGNGYGGSTQCAPPYRCVFLFTATAATRMRRS
;
A
#
# COMPACT_ATOMS: atom_id res chain seq x y z
N MET A 1 1.33 -1.89 2.83
CA MET A 1 0.33 -2.88 2.36
C MET A 1 -0.85 -2.17 1.68
N VAL A 2 -1.59 -2.79 0.76
CA VAL A 2 -2.63 -2.13 -0.08
C VAL A 2 -3.80 -3.08 -0.40
N LEU A 3 -5.08 -2.71 -0.18
CA LEU A 3 -6.27 -3.60 -0.40
C LEU A 3 -7.23 -3.21 -1.56
N VAL A 4 -7.76 -4.18 -2.34
CA VAL A 4 -8.75 -4.03 -3.46
C VAL A 4 -9.99 -4.99 -3.35
N LEU A 5 -11.24 -4.60 -3.74
CA LEU A 5 -12.54 -5.34 -3.50
C LEU A 5 -13.61 -5.37 -4.65
N PRO A 6 -14.61 -6.33 -4.67
CA PRO A 6 -15.64 -6.60 -5.73
C PRO A 6 -17.10 -6.02 -5.54
N ARG A 7 -17.91 -5.84 -6.63
CA ARG A 7 -19.35 -5.37 -6.61
C ARG A 7 -20.34 -6.38 -7.22
N GLY A 8 -21.59 -6.38 -6.72
CA GLY A 8 -22.74 -7.13 -7.26
C GLY A 8 -24.04 -6.31 -7.38
N PHE A 9 -24.79 -6.63 -8.44
CA PHE A 9 -26.10 -6.20 -9.00
C PHE A 9 -27.19 -5.53 -8.12
N VAL A 10 -27.76 -4.41 -8.60
CA VAL A 10 -29.22 -4.10 -8.66
C VAL A 10 -29.49 -3.18 -9.87
N GLY A 11 -30.60 -3.43 -10.59
CA GLY A 11 -30.91 -2.93 -11.93
C GLY A 11 -31.50 -1.52 -12.09
N LEU A 12 -31.83 -1.25 -13.36
CA LEU A 12 -32.41 -0.05 -13.99
C LEU A 12 -33.12 0.95 -13.08
N TYR A 13 -32.75 2.23 -13.15
CA TYR A 13 -33.65 3.33 -13.55
C TYR A 13 -32.85 4.60 -13.93
N SER A 14 -33.14 5.05 -15.15
CA SER A 14 -33.10 6.40 -15.75
C SER A 14 -32.22 7.51 -15.17
N LEU A 15 -31.20 7.84 -15.98
CA LEU A 15 -30.86 9.15 -16.57
C LEU A 15 -31.19 10.46 -15.82
N LEU A 16 -30.12 11.25 -15.69
CA LEU A 16 -29.99 12.70 -15.46
C LEU A 16 -29.96 13.22 -14.01
N VAL A 17 -28.89 13.99 -13.79
CA VAL A 17 -28.46 14.72 -12.58
C VAL A 17 -27.60 13.87 -11.62
N LEU A 18 -26.48 14.46 -11.17
CA LEU A 18 -25.47 13.95 -10.21
C LEU A 18 -24.31 13.11 -10.78
N VAL A 19 -23.16 13.76 -11.05
CA VAL A 19 -21.86 13.11 -10.74
C VAL A 19 -21.53 13.45 -9.29
N GLY A 20 -22.36 12.90 -8.39
CA GLY A 20 -22.01 12.77 -6.98
C GLY A 20 -20.83 11.81 -6.91
N VAL A 21 -19.69 12.31 -6.44
CA VAL A 21 -18.47 11.54 -6.25
C VAL A 21 -18.78 10.41 -5.28
N ALA A 22 -18.93 9.19 -5.77
CA ALA A 22 -19.19 8.04 -4.93
C ALA A 22 -17.90 7.64 -4.20
N SER A 23 -17.64 8.28 -3.06
CA SER A 23 -16.65 7.85 -2.08
C SER A 23 -17.23 6.68 -1.28
N ALA A 24 -16.65 5.48 -1.36
CA ALA A 24 -17.00 4.37 -0.48
C ALA A 24 -15.75 3.90 0.26
N GLY A 25 -15.83 4.01 1.60
CA GLY A 25 -14.89 3.39 2.51
C GLY A 25 -15.14 1.90 2.68
N PHE A 26 -14.16 1.22 3.27
CA PHE A 26 -14.28 -0.18 3.65
C PHE A 26 -15.34 -0.35 4.75
N ASP A 27 -16.23 -1.34 4.60
CA ASP A 27 -17.18 -1.78 5.65
C ASP A 27 -17.26 -3.33 5.71
N PRO A 28 -16.66 -4.00 6.71
CA PRO A 28 -16.61 -5.47 6.79
C PRO A 28 -17.99 -6.13 6.90
N ALA A 29 -19.04 -5.38 7.29
CA ALA A 29 -20.41 -5.88 7.38
C ALA A 29 -21.12 -5.93 6.02
N LYS A 30 -20.55 -5.32 4.98
CA LYS A 30 -21.15 -5.24 3.64
C LYS A 30 -20.41 -6.12 2.66
N SER A 31 -21.18 -6.85 1.83
CA SER A 31 -20.65 -7.69 0.75
C SER A 31 -20.20 -6.91 -0.49
N ASN A 32 -20.40 -5.58 -0.53
CA ASN A 32 -20.31 -4.75 -1.74
C ASN A 32 -19.42 -3.49 -1.59
N ASN A 33 -18.29 -3.60 -0.88
CA ASN A 33 -17.31 -2.53 -0.64
C ASN A 33 -16.55 -2.05 -1.91
N ILE A 34 -17.23 -1.47 -2.91
CA ILE A 34 -16.54 -0.79 -4.02
C ILE A 34 -16.84 0.71 -4.02
N ALA A 35 -15.76 1.48 -3.96
CA ALA A 35 -15.63 2.73 -4.71
C ALA A 35 -14.24 2.88 -5.35
N VAL A 36 -14.26 3.65 -6.42
CA VAL A 36 -13.25 3.86 -7.46
C VAL A 36 -12.05 4.64 -6.91
N TYR A 37 -10.96 3.92 -6.61
CA TYR A 37 -9.58 4.15 -7.05
C TYR A 37 -8.76 3.12 -6.28
N TRP A 38 -8.57 1.96 -6.92
CA TRP A 38 -7.75 0.75 -6.66
C TRP A 38 -7.44 0.30 -5.22
N VAL A 39 -7.23 1.23 -4.28
CA VAL A 39 -6.78 1.01 -2.92
C VAL A 39 -7.83 1.54 -1.94
N ASN A 40 -8.34 0.72 -1.04
CA ASN A 40 -9.33 1.12 -0.03
C ASN A 40 -8.75 1.24 1.38
N ILE A 41 -7.77 0.39 1.71
CA ILE A 41 -7.10 0.37 3.02
C ILE A 41 -5.59 0.54 2.81
N ILE A 42 -4.98 1.41 3.61
CA ILE A 42 -3.55 1.71 3.59
C ILE A 42 -3.00 1.61 5.02
N PRO A 43 -2.36 0.48 5.38
CA PRO A 43 -1.53 0.42 6.58
C PRO A 43 -0.24 1.24 6.40
N LEU A 44 -0.06 2.22 7.29
CA LEU A 44 1.15 3.03 7.43
C LEU A 44 2.19 2.19 8.17
N ALA A 45 3.20 1.76 7.42
CA ALA A 45 4.26 0.87 7.86
C ALA A 45 5.51 1.71 8.20
N PHE A 46 5.98 1.78 9.45
CA PHE A 46 5.54 1.05 10.65
C PHE A 46 5.72 1.83 11.96
N LEU A 47 4.91 1.46 12.95
CA LEU A 47 5.27 1.55 14.37
C LEU A 47 6.14 0.33 14.73
N HIS A 48 7.45 0.49 14.61
CA HIS A 48 8.43 -0.61 14.75
C HIS A 48 9.04 -0.70 16.15
N VAL A 49 8.83 0.32 16.99
CA VAL A 49 9.15 0.29 18.42
C VAL A 49 7.91 0.72 19.20
N ILE A 50 7.30 -0.21 19.95
CA ILE A 50 6.05 -0.03 20.71
C ILE A 50 6.28 0.28 22.19
N LYS A 51 7.48 0.03 22.73
CA LYS A 51 7.83 0.44 24.10
C LYS A 51 8.49 1.82 24.11
N ASN A 52 9.02 2.25 25.25
CA ASN A 52 9.59 3.58 25.44
C ASN A 52 11.10 3.62 25.16
N PRO A 53 11.60 4.53 24.30
CA PRO A 53 10.82 5.49 23.50
C PRO A 53 10.16 4.85 22.30
N THR A 54 8.86 5.14 22.14
CA THR A 54 8.06 4.67 21.01
C THR A 54 8.61 5.30 19.74
N SER A 55 8.73 4.51 18.67
CA SER A 55 9.35 4.97 17.43
C SER A 55 8.62 4.46 16.19
N VAL A 56 8.45 5.37 15.24
CA VAL A 56 7.87 5.11 13.93
C VAL A 56 8.94 5.23 12.85
N ASN A 57 8.82 4.45 11.80
CA ASN A 57 9.71 4.52 10.64
C ASN A 57 8.87 4.28 9.38
N PHE A 58 8.72 5.32 8.55
CA PHE A 58 7.93 5.28 7.32
C PHE A 58 8.82 5.27 6.06
N ALA A 59 10.10 4.87 6.22
CA ALA A 59 11.11 4.93 5.17
C ALA A 59 11.10 6.31 4.49
N ASN A 60 11.12 6.33 3.15
CA ASN A 60 11.14 7.54 2.34
C ASN A 60 9.87 8.40 2.48
N ALA A 61 8.73 7.84 2.93
CA ALA A 61 7.55 8.65 3.25
C ALA A 61 7.77 9.48 4.54
N GLY A 62 8.75 9.09 5.35
CA GLY A 62 9.18 9.81 6.56
C GLY A 62 10.29 10.84 6.33
N ASP A 63 10.81 11.02 5.12
CA ASP A 63 11.96 11.91 4.85
C ASP A 63 11.72 13.37 5.26
N ASN A 64 10.45 13.81 5.21
CA ASN A 64 10.03 15.15 5.64
C ASN A 64 9.57 15.21 7.11
N CYS A 65 9.67 14.12 7.87
CA CYS A 65 9.42 14.13 9.30
C CYS A 65 10.60 14.75 10.05
N THR A 66 10.30 15.50 11.12
CA THR A 66 11.31 15.99 12.08
C THR A 66 11.13 15.27 13.41
N THR A 67 12.02 15.44 14.39
CA THR A 67 11.77 14.90 15.74
C THR A 67 11.00 15.88 16.61
N PHE A 68 10.25 15.37 17.60
CA PHE A 68 9.74 16.21 18.68
C PHE A 68 10.90 16.68 19.57
N PRO A 69 10.91 17.95 20.03
CA PRO A 69 11.97 18.47 20.88
C PRO A 69 12.27 17.57 22.09
N GLY A 70 13.55 17.21 22.27
CA GLY A 70 14.00 16.36 23.39
C GLY A 70 13.69 14.87 23.24
N THR A 71 13.22 14.40 22.08
CA THR A 71 12.89 12.98 21.84
C THR A 71 13.41 12.51 20.48
N GLN A 72 13.36 11.19 20.25
CA GLN A 72 13.58 10.59 18.93
C GLN A 72 12.28 10.23 18.20
N LEU A 73 11.12 10.57 18.78
CA LEU A 73 9.84 10.32 18.16
C LEU A 73 9.65 11.28 16.97
N LEU A 74 9.28 10.73 15.82
CA LEU A 74 9.02 11.51 14.63
C LEU A 74 7.72 12.31 14.74
N ARG A 75 7.75 13.52 14.21
CA ARG A 75 6.66 14.44 13.92
C ARG A 75 6.56 14.59 12.41
N CYS A 76 5.44 14.16 11.85
CA CYS A 76 5.26 13.96 10.42
C CYS A 76 4.08 14.81 9.88
N PRO A 77 4.26 16.13 9.69
CA PRO A 77 3.18 17.01 9.27
C PRO A 77 2.64 16.69 7.87
N GLN A 78 3.48 16.22 6.95
CA GLN A 78 3.02 15.80 5.63
C GLN A 78 2.15 14.54 5.71
N ILE A 79 2.55 13.53 6.49
CA ILE A 79 1.76 12.32 6.69
C ILE A 79 0.43 12.65 7.39
N GLU A 80 0.42 13.61 8.33
CA GLU A 80 -0.81 14.13 8.93
C GLU A 80 -1.79 14.69 7.87
N GLU A 81 -1.31 15.52 6.96
CA GLU A 81 -2.11 16.08 5.87
C GLU A 81 -2.63 14.99 4.92
N ASP A 82 -1.77 14.04 4.56
CA ASP A 82 -2.10 12.93 3.68
C ASP A 82 -3.15 12.00 4.29
N ILE A 83 -3.08 11.70 5.60
CA ILE A 83 -4.10 10.91 6.30
C ILE A 83 -5.46 11.58 6.17
N LYS A 84 -5.55 12.88 6.49
CA LYS A 84 -6.81 13.64 6.41
C LYS A 84 -7.34 13.66 4.99
N THR A 85 -6.49 13.93 4.01
CA THR A 85 -6.84 13.94 2.59
C THR A 85 -7.36 12.58 2.16
N CYS A 86 -6.66 11.50 2.47
CA CYS A 86 -7.07 10.13 2.13
C CYS A 86 -8.41 9.76 2.78
N GLN A 87 -8.64 10.16 4.03
CA GLN A 87 -9.93 9.96 4.70
C GLN A 87 -11.07 10.73 4.01
N THR A 88 -10.84 11.97 3.52
CA THR A 88 -11.85 12.68 2.71
C THR A 88 -12.19 11.98 1.39
N LEU A 89 -11.23 11.20 0.86
CA LEU A 89 -11.41 10.35 -0.32
C LEU A 89 -12.00 8.96 0.02
N GLY A 90 -12.48 8.78 1.25
CA GLY A 90 -13.08 7.54 1.72
C GLY A 90 -12.08 6.40 1.91
N LYS A 91 -10.79 6.69 2.12
CA LYS A 91 -9.78 5.68 2.40
C LYS A 91 -9.69 5.38 3.89
N THR A 92 -9.37 4.14 4.22
CA THR A 92 -9.09 3.69 5.60
C THR A 92 -7.58 3.66 5.83
N LEU A 93 -7.10 4.38 6.84
CA LEU A 93 -5.69 4.53 7.18
C LEU A 93 -5.44 3.81 8.49
N LEU A 94 -4.69 2.71 8.45
CA LEU A 94 -4.27 1.98 9.66
C LEU A 94 -2.83 2.33 10.02
N LEU A 95 -2.45 2.22 11.28
CA LEU A 95 -1.03 2.18 11.66
C LEU A 95 -0.61 0.72 11.84
N SER A 96 0.38 0.29 11.06
CA SER A 96 0.92 -1.07 11.14
C SER A 96 1.97 -1.18 12.23
N ILE A 97 1.80 -2.14 13.12
CA ILE A 97 2.63 -2.39 14.29
C ILE A 97 3.48 -3.63 14.05
N GLY A 98 4.80 -3.49 14.17
CA GLY A 98 5.75 -4.57 13.94
C GLY A 98 6.56 -4.39 12.66
N GLY A 99 6.39 -5.31 11.71
CA GLY A 99 7.16 -5.48 10.50
C GLY A 99 8.44 -6.30 10.71
N ALA A 100 9.10 -6.69 9.61
CA ALA A 100 10.31 -7.53 9.61
C ALA A 100 11.47 -7.03 10.49
N THR A 101 11.52 -5.74 10.82
CA THR A 101 12.57 -5.14 11.67
C THR A 101 12.18 -5.05 13.15
N TYR A 102 11.00 -5.52 13.54
CA TYR A 102 10.57 -5.53 14.94
C TYR A 102 11.39 -6.54 15.75
N THR A 103 12.06 -6.05 16.78
CA THR A 103 13.01 -6.86 17.58
C THR A 103 12.75 -6.80 19.09
N GLU A 104 11.71 -6.08 19.53
CA GLU A 104 11.47 -5.81 20.96
C GLU A 104 10.94 -7.01 21.75
N GLY A 105 10.44 -8.05 21.08
CA GLY A 105 9.96 -9.28 21.70
C GLY A 105 8.69 -9.12 22.56
N GLY A 106 8.01 -7.97 22.49
CA GLY A 106 6.78 -7.70 23.24
C GLY A 106 7.03 -7.09 24.62
N PHE A 107 6.18 -7.43 25.59
CA PHE A 107 6.14 -6.82 26.93
C PHE A 107 6.48 -7.82 28.04
N THR A 108 6.94 -7.32 29.18
CA THR A 108 7.30 -8.13 30.36
C THR A 108 6.09 -8.62 31.14
N SER A 109 4.96 -7.93 31.04
CA SER A 109 3.71 -8.31 31.72
C SER A 109 2.47 -7.86 30.93
N PRO A 110 1.30 -8.49 31.18
CA PRO A 110 0.03 -8.01 30.63
C PRO A 110 -0.30 -6.57 31.02
N ALA A 111 0.06 -6.14 32.23
CA ALA A 111 -0.18 -4.78 32.70
C ALA A 111 0.64 -3.75 31.91
N GLU A 112 1.91 -4.06 31.62
CA GLU A 112 2.75 -3.23 30.76
C GLU A 112 2.18 -3.16 29.33
N ALA A 113 1.78 -4.29 28.77
CA ALA A 113 1.13 -4.36 27.46
C ALA A 113 -0.13 -3.47 27.37
N ILE A 114 -1.00 -3.53 28.38
CA ILE A 114 -2.20 -2.68 28.47
C ILE A 114 -1.82 -1.19 28.57
N SER A 115 -0.79 -0.85 29.37
CA SER A 115 -0.32 0.53 29.50
C SER A 115 0.16 1.10 28.17
N PHE A 116 0.96 0.35 27.42
CA PHE A 116 1.45 0.78 26.11
C PHE A 116 0.36 0.81 25.04
N ALA A 117 -0.63 -0.09 25.08
CA ALA A 117 -1.81 0.00 24.22
C ALA A 117 -2.58 1.32 24.45
N ASN A 118 -2.75 1.73 25.71
CA ASN A 118 -3.36 3.02 26.07
C ASN A 118 -2.52 4.21 25.58
N LEU A 119 -1.20 4.17 25.77
CA LEU A 119 -0.30 5.22 25.28
C LEU A 119 -0.40 5.36 23.76
N ILE A 120 -0.28 4.26 23.01
CA ILE A 120 -0.35 4.26 21.54
C ILE A 120 -1.73 4.75 21.07
N TRP A 121 -2.81 4.33 21.72
CA TRP A 121 -4.14 4.87 21.41
C TRP A 121 -4.23 6.38 21.63
N ASN A 122 -3.64 6.90 22.71
CA ASN A 122 -3.60 8.34 22.96
C ASN A 122 -2.67 9.10 22.00
N MET A 123 -1.69 8.44 21.39
CA MET A 123 -0.78 9.03 20.40
C MET A 123 -1.42 9.13 19.00
N PHE A 124 -2.29 8.19 18.62
CA PHE A 124 -2.78 8.08 17.23
C PHE A 124 -4.31 8.05 17.07
N GLY A 125 -5.04 7.65 18.11
CA GLY A 125 -6.51 7.66 18.17
C GLY A 125 -7.09 9.06 18.41
N PRO A 126 -8.35 9.19 18.86
CA PRO A 126 -8.96 10.49 19.19
C PRO A 126 -8.09 11.36 20.08
N VAL A 127 -8.03 12.66 19.77
CA VAL A 127 -7.28 13.61 20.60
C VAL A 127 -8.00 13.78 21.94
N ARG A 128 -7.39 13.27 23.01
CA ARG A 128 -7.91 13.34 24.39
C ARG A 128 -6.97 14.07 25.35
N ASP A 129 -5.68 14.06 25.05
CA ASP A 129 -4.62 14.66 25.86
C ASP A 129 -3.64 15.39 24.94
N THR A 130 -3.50 16.70 25.14
CA THR A 130 -2.61 17.55 24.35
C THR A 130 -1.17 17.56 24.84
N SER A 131 -0.87 16.92 25.98
CA SER A 131 0.49 16.79 26.51
C SER A 131 1.29 15.66 25.87
N ILE A 132 0.62 14.76 25.14
CA ILE A 132 1.24 13.63 24.46
C ILE A 132 1.75 14.06 23.09
N ASN A 133 3.02 13.73 22.79
CA ASN A 133 3.58 13.92 21.46
C ASN A 133 2.90 12.98 20.45
N ARG A 134 2.21 13.56 19.46
CA ARG A 134 1.43 12.83 18.46
C ARG A 134 2.10 12.91 17.07
N PRO A 135 2.66 11.82 16.53
CA PRO A 135 3.39 11.86 15.26
C PRO A 135 2.62 12.44 14.08
N PHE A 136 1.30 12.26 14.06
CA PHE A 136 0.40 12.79 13.03
C PHE A 136 -0.43 13.98 13.52
N GLY A 137 0.06 14.71 14.52
CA GLY A 137 -0.59 15.89 15.09
C GLY A 137 -2.05 15.63 15.45
N THR A 138 -2.95 16.29 14.74
CA THR A 138 -4.42 16.21 14.98
C THR A 138 -5.13 15.16 14.13
N ALA A 139 -4.43 14.48 13.20
CA ALA A 139 -5.03 13.37 12.48
C ALA A 139 -5.35 12.20 13.43
N VAL A 140 -6.44 11.51 13.13
CA VAL A 140 -6.93 10.33 13.85
C VAL A 140 -7.01 9.18 12.87
N ILE A 141 -6.14 8.17 13.04
CA ILE A 141 -6.13 6.98 12.19
C ILE A 141 -7.44 6.20 12.32
N ASP A 142 -7.70 5.31 11.37
CA ASP A 142 -8.90 4.47 11.30
C ASP A 142 -8.72 3.12 12.02
N GLY A 143 -7.57 2.88 12.64
CA GLY A 143 -7.30 1.70 13.43
C GLY A 143 -5.86 1.20 13.35
N PHE A 144 -5.62 -0.05 13.74
CA PHE A 144 -4.29 -0.65 13.78
C PHE A 144 -4.23 -1.95 12.99
N ASP A 145 -3.05 -2.23 12.47
CA ASP A 145 -2.70 -3.51 11.85
C ASP A 145 -1.58 -4.17 12.64
N MET A 146 -1.75 -5.45 12.99
CA MET A 146 -0.75 -6.24 13.72
C MET A 146 0.06 -7.04 12.70
N ASP A 147 1.32 -6.66 12.46
CA ASP A 147 2.21 -7.32 11.51
C ASP A 147 3.43 -7.87 12.26
N LEU A 148 3.20 -8.93 13.05
CA LEU A 148 4.27 -9.56 13.82
C LEU A 148 4.83 -10.76 13.07
N GLU A 149 6.11 -10.68 12.75
CA GLU A 149 6.83 -11.75 12.02
C GLU A 149 7.61 -12.69 12.95
N ALA A 150 7.56 -12.45 14.27
CA ALA A 150 8.17 -13.29 15.30
C ALA A 150 7.32 -13.32 16.59
N THR A 151 7.39 -14.43 17.32
CA THR A 151 6.69 -14.60 18.59
C THR A 151 7.15 -13.53 19.58
N SER A 152 6.17 -12.88 20.21
CA SER A 152 6.40 -11.76 21.12
C SER A 152 5.52 -11.90 22.36
N ALA A 153 6.10 -11.68 23.53
CA ALA A 153 5.43 -11.85 24.81
C ALA A 153 4.31 -10.81 25.00
N ASN A 154 3.19 -11.25 25.58
CA ASN A 154 2.10 -10.36 26.00
C ASN A 154 1.47 -9.51 24.87
N MET A 155 1.53 -9.98 23.62
CA MET A 155 0.86 -9.28 22.50
C MET A 155 -0.65 -9.47 22.47
N VAL A 156 -1.17 -10.57 23.04
CA VAL A 156 -2.62 -10.78 23.23
C VAL A 156 -3.25 -9.68 24.08
N PRO A 157 -2.80 -9.42 25.34
CA PRO A 157 -3.38 -8.34 26.14
C PRO A 157 -3.19 -6.96 25.50
N PHE A 158 -2.09 -6.73 24.78
CA PHE A 158 -1.88 -5.49 24.02
C PHE A 158 -2.96 -5.29 22.93
N ALA A 159 -3.15 -6.28 22.05
CA ALA A 159 -4.11 -6.18 20.96
C ALA A 159 -5.57 -6.20 21.45
N ALA A 160 -5.86 -6.95 22.51
CA ALA A 160 -7.18 -6.95 23.16
C ALA A 160 -7.53 -5.58 23.74
N GLU A 161 -6.55 -4.88 24.34
CA GLU A 161 -6.77 -3.53 24.86
C GLU A 161 -6.98 -2.52 23.73
N LEU A 162 -6.23 -2.60 22.62
CA LEU A 162 -6.49 -1.78 21.43
C LEU A 162 -7.90 -2.01 20.88
N ARG A 163 -8.36 -3.27 20.77
CA ARG A 163 -9.75 -3.59 20.37
C ARG A 163 -10.76 -2.90 21.28
N ARG A 164 -10.59 -3.05 22.61
CA ARG A 164 -11.48 -2.44 23.60
C ARG A 164 -11.53 -0.92 23.48
N LEU A 165 -10.37 -0.27 23.31
CA LEU A 165 -10.26 1.18 23.15
C LEU A 165 -10.91 1.67 21.86
N MET A 166 -10.77 0.91 20.77
CA MET A 166 -11.40 1.19 19.48
C MET A 166 -12.93 1.04 19.53
N ASP A 167 -13.45 0.03 20.22
CA ASP A 167 -14.90 -0.12 20.47
C ASP A 167 -15.46 1.03 21.31
N ALA A 168 -14.67 1.53 22.27
CA ALA A 168 -15.03 2.66 23.12
C ALA A 168 -14.62 4.03 22.53
N GLY A 169 -14.12 4.07 21.28
CA GLY A 169 -13.51 5.26 20.69
C GLY A 169 -14.45 6.48 20.62
N GLY A 170 -15.75 6.22 20.46
CA GLY A 170 -16.79 7.24 20.39
C GLY A 170 -16.76 8.03 19.07
N GLY A 171 -17.77 8.88 18.88
CA GLY A 171 -18.07 9.48 17.57
C GLY A 171 -18.56 8.42 16.58
N ASN A 172 -19.33 8.79 15.56
CA ASN A 172 -19.83 7.83 14.57
C ASN A 172 -18.72 7.23 13.66
N LYS A 173 -17.46 7.18 14.13
CA LYS A 173 -16.29 6.65 13.44
C LYS A 173 -16.08 5.19 13.84
N LYS A 174 -16.05 4.31 12.84
CA LYS A 174 -15.69 2.90 12.99
C LYS A 174 -14.17 2.76 12.94
N TYR A 175 -13.62 2.00 13.88
CA TYR A 175 -12.20 1.66 13.95
C TYR A 175 -11.96 0.19 13.63
N TYR A 176 -10.84 -0.09 12.98
CA TYR A 176 -10.47 -1.41 12.49
C TYR A 176 -9.26 -1.99 13.22
N LEU A 177 -9.34 -3.26 13.60
CA LEU A 177 -8.18 -4.04 14.00
C LEU A 177 -7.92 -5.12 12.96
N SER A 178 -6.73 -5.12 12.36
CA SER A 178 -6.30 -6.17 11.45
C SER A 178 -5.04 -6.89 11.91
N ALA A 179 -4.75 -8.01 11.26
CA ALA A 179 -3.54 -8.79 11.46
C ALA A 179 -2.96 -9.22 10.10
N ALA A 180 -1.65 -9.39 10.01
CA ALA A 180 -0.96 -9.85 8.79
C ALA A 180 -0.19 -11.16 9.03
N PRO A 181 -0.86 -12.28 9.35
CA PRO A 181 -0.17 -13.56 9.55
C PRO A 181 0.45 -14.07 8.24
N GLN A 182 1.47 -14.91 8.33
CA GLN A 182 1.97 -15.66 7.19
C GLN A 182 1.04 -16.83 6.84
N CYS A 183 1.16 -17.38 5.63
CA CYS A 183 0.26 -18.47 5.21
C CYS A 183 0.36 -19.79 6.00
N PRO A 184 1.50 -20.19 6.63
CA PRO A 184 1.53 -21.42 7.42
C PRO A 184 0.48 -21.36 8.54
N PHE A 185 -0.29 -22.44 8.70
CA PHE A 185 -1.36 -22.48 9.69
C PHE A 185 -1.14 -23.62 10.70
N PRO A 186 -1.25 -23.37 12.02
CA PRO A 186 -1.43 -22.05 12.64
C PRO A 186 -0.20 -21.15 12.42
N ASP A 187 -0.43 -19.83 12.33
CA ASP A 187 0.67 -18.87 12.22
C ASP A 187 1.47 -18.83 13.53
N HIS A 188 2.80 -18.91 13.41
CA HIS A 188 3.70 -19.05 14.56
C HIS A 188 3.82 -17.78 15.42
N ALA A 189 3.74 -16.59 14.81
CA ALA A 189 3.90 -15.32 15.51
C ALA A 189 2.57 -14.80 16.08
N MET A 190 1.47 -15.07 15.38
CA MET A 190 0.17 -14.47 15.60
C MET A 190 -0.92 -15.45 16.05
N GLY A 191 -0.66 -16.77 16.08
CA GLY A 191 -1.66 -17.79 16.41
C GLY A 191 -2.41 -17.53 17.72
N ASP A 192 -1.70 -17.15 18.78
CA ASP A 192 -2.30 -16.83 20.09
C ASP A 192 -3.23 -15.60 20.01
N MET A 193 -2.86 -14.56 19.25
CA MET A 193 -3.73 -13.40 19.05
C MET A 193 -4.94 -13.75 18.20
N LEU A 194 -4.77 -14.50 17.12
CA LEU A 194 -5.84 -14.91 16.21
C LEU A 194 -6.91 -15.76 16.91
N SER A 195 -6.56 -16.46 17.99
CA SER A 195 -7.49 -17.26 18.79
C SER A 195 -8.22 -16.49 19.89
N GLN A 196 -7.74 -15.29 20.27
CA GLN A 196 -8.22 -14.57 21.46
C GLN A 196 -8.69 -13.13 21.18
N VAL A 197 -8.34 -12.55 20.04
CA VAL A 197 -8.66 -11.16 19.69
C VAL A 197 -9.57 -11.10 18.45
N GLY A 198 -10.59 -10.24 18.51
CA GLY A 198 -11.52 -10.00 17.42
C GLY A 198 -10.93 -9.06 16.36
N PHE A 199 -10.40 -9.63 15.27
CA PHE A 199 -9.94 -8.90 14.10
C PHE A 199 -11.07 -8.66 13.09
N ASP A 200 -11.12 -7.46 12.51
CA ASP A 200 -12.02 -7.10 11.41
C ASP A 200 -11.64 -7.80 10.11
N PHE A 201 -10.33 -7.95 9.88
CA PHE A 201 -9.80 -8.70 8.74
C PHE A 201 -8.36 -9.16 8.99
N VAL A 202 -7.94 -10.18 8.24
CA VAL A 202 -6.56 -10.69 8.25
C VAL A 202 -5.96 -10.66 6.84
N SER A 203 -4.77 -10.09 6.71
CA SER A 203 -3.97 -10.00 5.49
C SER A 203 -2.96 -11.13 5.44
N VAL A 204 -3.43 -12.33 5.07
CA VAL A 204 -2.58 -13.52 5.06
C VAL A 204 -1.50 -13.39 3.98
N GLN A 205 -0.23 -13.43 4.38
CA GLN A 205 0.92 -13.30 3.49
C GLN A 205 1.15 -14.61 2.74
N PHE A 206 0.60 -14.75 1.53
CA PHE A 206 0.80 -15.91 0.66
C PHE A 206 2.08 -15.77 -0.17
N TYR A 207 3.21 -15.55 0.51
CA TYR A 207 4.54 -15.46 -0.10
C TYR A 207 5.61 -15.86 0.91
N ASN A 208 6.86 -16.02 0.46
CA ASN A 208 8.00 -16.48 1.28
C ASN A 208 7.83 -17.83 2.00
N ASN A 209 6.79 -18.60 1.65
CA ASN A 209 6.40 -19.83 2.34
C ASN A 209 5.91 -20.90 1.36
N TYR A 210 5.92 -22.17 1.79
CA TYR A 210 5.47 -23.31 0.98
C TYR A 210 4.00 -23.18 0.53
N CYS A 211 3.18 -22.50 1.32
CA CYS A 211 1.76 -22.26 1.03
C CYS A 211 1.49 -20.99 0.20
N GLY A 212 2.54 -20.33 -0.29
CA GLY A 212 2.43 -19.09 -1.02
C GLY A 212 1.82 -19.21 -2.42
N ALA A 213 1.49 -18.06 -3.01
CA ALA A 213 0.84 -17.89 -4.31
C ALA A 213 1.61 -18.52 -5.48
N GLN A 214 2.93 -18.65 -5.38
CA GLN A 214 3.75 -19.35 -6.37
C GLN A 214 3.37 -20.83 -6.51
N ASN A 215 2.78 -21.43 -5.48
CA ASN A 215 2.38 -22.84 -5.47
C ASN A 215 0.91 -23.06 -5.84
N PHE A 216 0.19 -22.01 -6.25
CA PHE A 216 -1.13 -22.13 -6.84
C PHE A 216 -1.08 -22.87 -8.20
N VAL A 217 -1.99 -23.82 -8.38
CA VAL A 217 -2.17 -24.63 -9.58
C VAL A 217 -3.47 -24.20 -10.29
N PRO A 218 -3.38 -23.46 -11.42
CA PRO A 218 -4.57 -23.03 -12.16
C PRO A 218 -5.44 -24.20 -12.62
N GLY A 219 -6.76 -24.05 -12.50
CA GLY A 219 -7.74 -25.05 -12.94
C GLY A 219 -7.93 -26.24 -12.00
N ALA A 220 -7.10 -26.41 -10.97
CA ALA A 220 -7.32 -27.45 -9.97
C ALA A 220 -8.47 -27.07 -9.01
N GLY A 221 -9.39 -28.02 -8.78
CA GLY A 221 -10.53 -27.84 -7.88
C GLY A 221 -10.14 -27.74 -6.41
N GLU A 222 -9.03 -28.38 -6.04
CA GLU A 222 -8.40 -28.33 -4.73
C GLU A 222 -6.91 -27.99 -4.89
N GLN A 223 -6.34 -27.35 -3.86
CA GLN A 223 -4.95 -26.89 -3.87
C GLN A 223 -4.18 -27.62 -2.78
N PHE A 224 -3.06 -28.25 -3.17
CA PHE A 224 -2.25 -29.04 -2.22
C PHE A 224 -1.41 -28.15 -1.30
N ASN A 225 -0.74 -27.14 -1.86
CA ASN A 225 0.16 -26.25 -1.12
C ASN A 225 -0.49 -24.89 -0.81
N TYR A 226 -1.07 -24.23 -1.82
CA TYR A 226 -1.75 -22.95 -1.63
C TYR A 226 -2.99 -23.10 -0.75
N ASN A 227 -2.99 -22.54 0.46
CA ASN A 227 -3.90 -22.95 1.53
C ASN A 227 -4.93 -21.87 1.93
N PHE A 228 -5.43 -21.05 1.00
CA PHE A 228 -6.46 -20.06 1.32
C PHE A 228 -7.71 -20.68 1.97
N GLU A 229 -8.08 -21.90 1.56
CA GLU A 229 -9.19 -22.66 2.14
C GLU A 229 -9.03 -22.91 3.64
N THR A 230 -7.81 -23.17 4.12
CA THR A 230 -7.52 -23.32 5.55
C THR A 230 -7.82 -22.03 6.31
N TRP A 231 -7.47 -20.89 5.73
CA TRP A 231 -7.76 -19.58 6.32
C TRP A 231 -9.25 -19.23 6.26
N ASP A 232 -9.97 -19.65 5.21
CA ASP A 232 -11.44 -19.57 5.16
C ASP A 232 -12.10 -20.41 6.25
N GLU A 233 -11.64 -21.65 6.46
CA GLU A 233 -12.14 -22.53 7.50
C GLU A 233 -11.90 -21.93 8.90
N TRP A 234 -10.70 -21.40 9.17
CA TRP A 234 -10.42 -20.69 10.41
C TRP A 234 -11.37 -19.50 10.58
N ALA A 235 -11.54 -18.67 9.56
CA ALA A 235 -12.38 -17.48 9.61
C ALA A 235 -13.85 -17.83 9.89
N ARG A 236 -14.38 -18.93 9.34
CA ARG A 236 -15.76 -19.39 9.62
C ARG A 236 -15.91 -20.04 10.99
N THR A 237 -14.94 -20.86 11.40
CA THR A 237 -15.14 -21.82 12.51
C THR A 237 -14.41 -21.45 13.79
N LYS A 238 -13.29 -20.73 13.73
CA LYS A 238 -12.41 -20.47 14.89
C LYS A 238 -12.23 -19.01 15.26
N SER A 239 -12.38 -18.08 14.30
CA SER A 239 -12.21 -16.65 14.56
C SER A 239 -13.10 -16.17 15.72
N VAL A 240 -12.55 -15.27 16.54
CA VAL A 240 -13.31 -14.62 17.63
C VAL A 240 -14.44 -13.75 17.03
N LYS A 241 -14.13 -13.03 15.94
CA LYS A 241 -15.09 -12.22 15.20
C LYS A 241 -15.60 -12.97 13.96
N ARG A 242 -16.88 -13.35 13.97
CA ARG A 242 -17.47 -14.24 12.94
C ARG A 242 -17.64 -13.61 11.55
N ASP A 243 -17.63 -12.29 11.46
CA ASP A 243 -17.64 -11.53 10.22
C ASP A 243 -16.24 -11.12 9.74
N VAL A 244 -15.17 -11.69 10.32
CA VAL A 244 -13.78 -11.46 9.87
C VAL A 244 -13.63 -11.78 8.38
N LYS A 245 -12.82 -10.97 7.70
CA LYS A 245 -12.47 -11.16 6.29
C LYS A 245 -11.03 -11.64 6.11
N VAL A 246 -10.80 -12.52 5.15
CA VAL A 246 -9.47 -13.03 4.79
C VAL A 246 -9.03 -12.39 3.48
N LEU A 247 -7.92 -11.66 3.51
CA LEU A 247 -7.34 -10.99 2.37
C LEU A 247 -6.18 -11.83 1.82
N LEU A 248 -6.12 -11.92 0.50
CA LEU A 248 -5.03 -12.57 -0.23
C LEU A 248 -3.82 -11.63 -0.29
N GLY A 249 -2.84 -11.81 0.60
CA GLY A 249 -1.59 -11.06 0.63
C GLY A 249 -0.59 -11.50 -0.44
N LEU A 250 -0.15 -10.57 -1.29
CA LEU A 250 0.71 -10.83 -2.44
C LEU A 250 1.88 -9.84 -2.51
N PRO A 251 3.04 -10.25 -3.06
CA PRO A 251 4.08 -9.32 -3.47
C PRO A 251 3.62 -8.50 -4.67
N GLY A 252 3.85 -7.19 -4.65
CA GLY A 252 3.43 -6.26 -5.70
C GLY A 252 4.33 -6.28 -6.94
N ALA A 253 5.54 -6.82 -6.83
CA ALA A 253 6.49 -7.00 -7.91
C ALA A 253 7.41 -8.19 -7.60
N ALA A 254 8.18 -8.64 -8.59
CA ALA A 254 9.16 -9.73 -8.41
C ALA A 254 10.25 -9.40 -7.37
N THR A 255 10.53 -8.11 -7.15
CA THR A 255 11.52 -7.60 -6.19
C THR A 255 10.97 -7.37 -4.78
N ALA A 256 9.65 -7.53 -4.58
CA ALA A 256 8.99 -7.14 -3.34
C ALA A 256 9.16 -8.16 -2.21
N ALA A 257 9.41 -9.42 -2.54
CA ALA A 257 9.57 -10.53 -1.61
C ALA A 257 10.56 -11.55 -2.17
N GLY A 258 11.11 -12.43 -1.31
CA GLY A 258 12.05 -13.46 -1.75
C GLY A 258 11.43 -14.53 -2.66
N SER A 259 10.13 -14.81 -2.51
CA SER A 259 9.36 -15.66 -3.41
C SER A 259 7.87 -15.31 -3.34
N GLY A 260 7.04 -15.86 -4.24
CA GLY A 260 5.58 -15.72 -4.18
C GLY A 260 4.97 -14.71 -5.15
N TYR A 261 5.77 -13.92 -5.84
CA TYR A 261 5.26 -13.06 -6.91
C TYR A 261 4.66 -13.89 -8.05
N VAL A 262 3.43 -13.55 -8.44
CA VAL A 262 2.72 -14.12 -9.58
C VAL A 262 2.08 -13.00 -10.40
N ALA A 263 1.94 -13.20 -11.70
CA ALA A 263 1.41 -12.21 -12.64
C ALA A 263 0.54 -12.85 -13.72
N GLY A 264 -0.12 -12.01 -14.52
CA GLY A 264 -0.91 -12.42 -15.69
C GLY A 264 -2.01 -13.42 -15.34
N GLU A 265 -2.17 -14.45 -16.17
CA GLU A 265 -3.21 -15.46 -16.03
C GLU A 265 -3.13 -16.24 -14.72
N LYS A 266 -1.92 -16.47 -14.18
CA LYS A 266 -1.76 -17.15 -12.89
C LYS A 266 -2.28 -16.28 -11.74
N LEU A 267 -2.00 -14.98 -11.76
CA LEU A 267 -2.53 -14.03 -10.78
C LEU A 267 -4.06 -13.93 -10.88
N ARG A 268 -4.58 -13.83 -12.10
CA ARG A 268 -6.03 -13.77 -12.35
C ARG A 268 -6.73 -15.03 -11.81
N GLY A 269 -6.26 -16.22 -12.20
CA GLY A 269 -6.82 -17.48 -11.75
C GLY A 269 -6.70 -17.70 -10.23
N LEU A 270 -5.62 -17.23 -9.62
CA LEU A 270 -5.43 -17.26 -8.17
C LEU A 270 -6.51 -16.45 -7.45
N ILE A 271 -6.75 -15.21 -7.89
CA ILE A 271 -7.76 -14.34 -7.30
C ILE A 271 -9.15 -14.92 -7.52
N GLU A 272 -9.46 -15.39 -8.73
CA GLU A 272 -10.75 -16.02 -9.06
C GLU A 272 -11.01 -17.27 -8.20
N TYR A 273 -9.99 -18.11 -7.99
CA TYR A 273 -10.09 -19.26 -7.09
C TYR A 273 -10.40 -18.80 -5.65
N SER A 274 -9.64 -17.85 -5.10
CA SER A 274 -9.80 -17.43 -3.71
C SER A 274 -11.12 -16.69 -3.46
N ARG A 275 -11.66 -16.01 -4.47
CA ARG A 275 -12.98 -15.37 -4.42
C ARG A 275 -14.15 -16.33 -4.21
N ARG A 276 -13.96 -17.64 -4.45
CA ARG A 276 -15.02 -18.64 -4.23
C ARG A 276 -15.36 -18.81 -2.75
N PHE A 277 -14.45 -18.44 -1.85
CA PHE A 277 -14.61 -18.61 -0.41
C PHE A 277 -15.38 -17.43 0.19
N GLY A 278 -16.39 -17.72 1.03
CA GLY A 278 -17.31 -16.69 1.56
C GLY A 278 -16.65 -15.67 2.49
N THR A 279 -15.50 -16.01 3.05
CA THR A 279 -14.70 -15.10 3.89
C THR A 279 -13.73 -14.23 3.08
N PHE A 280 -13.61 -14.44 1.77
CA PHE A 280 -12.73 -13.66 0.91
C PHE A 280 -13.04 -12.18 1.02
N GLY A 281 -12.00 -11.43 1.37
CA GLY A 281 -12.04 -10.03 1.71
C GLY A 281 -11.20 -9.14 0.83
N GLY A 282 -10.72 -9.61 -0.32
CA GLY A 282 -9.90 -8.83 -1.26
C GLY A 282 -8.43 -9.27 -1.33
N VAL A 283 -7.63 -8.44 -1.99
CA VAL A 283 -6.18 -8.66 -2.20
C VAL A 283 -5.39 -7.61 -1.43
N MET A 284 -4.52 -8.04 -0.51
CA MET A 284 -3.50 -7.18 0.12
C MET A 284 -2.21 -7.24 -0.71
N VAL A 285 -1.52 -6.10 -0.90
CA VAL A 285 -0.26 -6.06 -1.66
C VAL A 285 0.88 -5.43 -0.88
N TRP A 286 2.02 -6.13 -0.84
CA TRP A 286 3.31 -5.67 -0.34
C TRP A 286 4.22 -5.22 -1.49
N ASP A 287 4.53 -3.94 -1.70
CA ASP A 287 3.90 -2.75 -1.13
C ASP A 287 3.56 -1.73 -2.23
N MET A 288 3.15 -0.52 -1.83
CA MET A 288 2.77 0.54 -2.77
C MET A 288 3.90 0.91 -3.74
N SER A 289 5.14 1.03 -3.25
CA SER A 289 6.28 1.40 -4.09
C SER A 289 6.52 0.37 -5.20
N GLN A 290 6.37 -0.91 -4.87
CA GLN A 290 6.55 -2.03 -5.78
C GLN A 290 5.48 -2.06 -6.85
N VAL A 291 4.23 -1.87 -6.44
CA VAL A 291 3.07 -1.88 -7.33
C VAL A 291 3.11 -0.70 -8.32
N TYR A 292 3.46 0.51 -7.85
CA TYR A 292 3.63 1.67 -8.73
C TYR A 292 4.74 1.47 -9.77
N GLY A 293 5.77 0.68 -9.43
CA GLY A 293 6.83 0.29 -10.34
C GLY A 293 6.46 -0.87 -11.29
N ASN A 294 5.28 -1.48 -11.14
CA ASN A 294 4.87 -2.69 -11.86
C ASN A 294 3.56 -2.50 -12.65
N PRO A 295 3.63 -1.90 -13.85
CA PRO A 295 2.44 -1.60 -14.65
C PRO A 295 1.69 -2.88 -15.05
N GLY A 296 0.36 -2.87 -14.99
CA GLY A 296 -0.49 -4.01 -15.32
C GLY A 296 -0.87 -4.88 -14.12
N PHE A 297 -0.14 -4.79 -13.01
CA PHE A 297 -0.43 -5.59 -11.82
C PHE A 297 -1.77 -5.20 -11.19
N LEU A 298 -1.96 -3.90 -10.90
CA LEU A 298 -3.22 -3.41 -10.34
C LEU A 298 -4.39 -3.67 -11.28
N GLU A 299 -4.19 -3.44 -12.59
CA GLU A 299 -5.16 -3.72 -13.65
C GLU A 299 -5.64 -5.17 -13.58
N THR A 300 -4.70 -6.11 -13.51
CA THR A 300 -5.02 -7.54 -13.39
C THR A 300 -5.78 -7.83 -12.10
N VAL A 301 -5.34 -7.29 -10.96
CA VAL A 301 -6.01 -7.46 -9.67
C VAL A 301 -7.45 -6.92 -9.72
N SER A 302 -7.64 -5.71 -10.25
CA SER A 302 -8.96 -5.09 -10.34
C SER A 302 -9.90 -5.88 -11.24
N VAL A 303 -9.44 -6.28 -12.43
CA VAL A 303 -10.24 -7.10 -13.35
C VAL A 303 -10.60 -8.44 -12.70
N ALA A 304 -9.65 -9.10 -12.05
CA ALA A 304 -9.90 -10.38 -11.37
C ALA A 304 -10.85 -10.24 -10.18
N LEU A 305 -10.97 -9.05 -9.59
CA LEU A 305 -11.97 -8.70 -8.58
C LEU A 305 -13.30 -8.23 -9.17
N GLY A 306 -13.46 -8.22 -10.50
CA GLY A 306 -14.68 -7.76 -11.16
C GLY A 306 -14.79 -6.23 -11.30
N GLY A 307 -13.69 -5.51 -11.14
CA GLY A 307 -13.57 -4.10 -11.53
C GLY A 307 -13.54 -3.94 -13.05
N THR A 308 -13.92 -2.74 -13.51
CA THR A 308 -13.76 -2.34 -14.92
C THR A 308 -12.53 -1.46 -15.05
N ILE A 309 -11.75 -1.66 -16.12
CA ILE A 309 -10.64 -0.76 -16.45
C ILE A 309 -11.27 0.56 -16.91
N PRO A 310 -11.01 1.71 -16.27
CA PRO A 310 -11.42 2.99 -16.82
C PRO A 310 -10.81 3.12 -18.23
N PRO A 311 -11.56 3.59 -19.25
CA PRO A 311 -10.96 3.82 -20.56
C PRO A 311 -9.73 4.72 -20.40
N PRO A 312 -8.65 4.49 -21.17
CA PRO A 312 -7.49 5.37 -21.12
C PRO A 312 -7.98 6.80 -21.36
N LEU A 313 -7.56 7.72 -20.50
CA LEU A 313 -7.95 9.12 -20.54
C LEU A 313 -7.56 9.69 -21.91
N SER A 314 -8.50 9.62 -22.86
CA SER A 314 -8.29 10.04 -24.24
C SER A 314 -8.24 11.56 -24.22
N THR A 315 -7.03 12.10 -24.20
CA THR A 315 -6.82 13.53 -24.39
C THR A 315 -7.07 13.81 -25.87
N SER A 316 -8.30 14.20 -26.21
CA SER A 316 -8.64 14.70 -27.54
C SER A 316 -7.80 15.96 -27.80
N THR A 317 -6.76 15.80 -28.61
CA THR A 317 -5.91 16.93 -29.00
C THR A 317 -6.62 17.65 -30.14
N THR A 318 -7.33 18.73 -29.82
CA THR A 318 -7.82 19.68 -30.82
C THR A 318 -6.62 20.38 -31.45
N SER A 319 -6.24 19.95 -32.65
CA SER A 319 -5.19 20.60 -33.44
C SER A 319 -5.72 21.92 -33.99
N ARG A 320 -5.25 23.03 -33.41
CA ARG A 320 -5.41 24.37 -34.00
C ARG A 320 -4.17 24.67 -34.84
N SER A 321 -4.36 24.77 -36.15
CA SER A 321 -3.32 25.18 -37.09
C SER A 321 -3.06 26.67 -36.96
N THR A 322 -1.78 27.05 -36.79
CA THR A 322 -1.33 28.42 -37.05
C THR A 322 -0.09 28.38 -37.93
N ALA A 323 -0.19 29.14 -39.01
CA ALA A 323 0.65 29.17 -40.18
C ALA A 323 2.08 29.66 -39.90
N ALA A 324 3.00 29.18 -40.74
CA ALA A 324 4.39 29.55 -40.78
C ALA A 324 4.58 31.04 -41.11
N SER A 325 5.53 31.69 -40.44
CA SER A 325 6.11 32.97 -40.88
C SER A 325 7.59 32.76 -41.19
N THR A 326 7.89 32.83 -42.47
CA THR A 326 9.22 32.84 -43.08
C THR A 326 9.98 34.10 -42.68
N ARG A 327 11.28 33.99 -42.39
CA ARG A 327 12.22 35.09 -42.59
C ARG A 327 13.55 34.56 -43.13
N THR A 328 13.99 35.20 -44.19
CA THR A 328 15.10 34.84 -45.07
C THR A 328 16.33 35.73 -44.79
N SER A 329 17.50 35.27 -45.27
CA SER A 329 18.76 36.01 -45.53
C SER A 329 19.80 35.86 -44.40
N THR A 330 21.08 35.54 -44.62
CA THR A 330 21.93 35.60 -45.83
C THR A 330 23.20 34.78 -45.60
N THR A 331 23.79 34.28 -46.69
CA THR A 331 25.10 33.61 -46.79
C THR A 331 26.28 34.60 -46.72
N LEU A 332 27.39 34.22 -46.07
CA LEU A 332 28.75 34.21 -46.66
C LEU A 332 29.81 33.53 -45.76
N SER A 333 30.79 32.92 -46.44
CA SER A 333 31.94 32.08 -46.05
C SER A 333 32.89 32.72 -45.00
N THR A 334 33.71 32.00 -44.20
CA THR A 334 34.85 31.14 -44.60
C THR A 334 35.53 30.52 -43.34
N SER A 335 36.31 29.47 -43.57
CA SER A 335 37.50 28.96 -42.83
C SER A 335 37.33 28.13 -41.55
N THR A 336 37.50 26.82 -41.77
CA THR A 336 38.10 25.76 -40.94
C THR A 336 38.91 26.18 -39.72
N THR A 337 38.46 25.72 -38.56
CA THR A 337 39.33 25.28 -37.47
C THR A 337 38.75 23.99 -36.90
N SER A 338 39.58 22.96 -36.86
CA SER A 338 39.26 21.63 -36.38
C SER A 338 38.91 21.62 -34.90
N SER A 339 37.71 21.19 -34.54
CA SER A 339 37.45 20.57 -33.23
C SER A 339 36.57 19.35 -33.43
N THR A 340 37.11 18.20 -33.06
CA THR A 340 36.50 16.88 -33.07
C THR A 340 35.14 16.85 -32.36
N GLN A 341 34.12 16.57 -33.16
CA GLN A 341 32.77 16.17 -32.80
C GLN A 341 32.78 14.91 -31.91
N PRO A 342 31.97 14.82 -30.83
CA PRO A 342 31.48 13.55 -30.36
C PRO A 342 30.17 13.25 -31.09
N THR A 343 30.19 12.18 -31.86
CA THR A 343 29.04 11.45 -32.38
C THR A 343 28.06 11.11 -31.26
N GLY A 344 26.80 11.54 -31.37
CA GLY A 344 25.76 11.11 -30.44
C GLY A 344 24.37 11.40 -30.98
N SER A 345 23.62 10.34 -31.31
CA SER A 345 22.20 10.38 -31.60
C SER A 345 21.44 11.12 -30.49
N LEU A 346 20.33 11.80 -30.83
CA LEU A 346 19.43 12.34 -29.81
C LEU A 346 18.99 11.22 -28.87
N VAL A 347 19.04 11.46 -27.57
CA VAL A 347 18.68 10.44 -26.58
C VAL A 347 17.15 10.24 -26.63
N PRO A 348 16.65 9.03 -26.90
CA PRO A 348 15.22 8.74 -26.91
C PRO A 348 14.63 8.81 -25.50
N GLN A 349 13.30 8.82 -25.40
CA GLN A 349 12.61 8.82 -24.10
C GLN A 349 13.14 7.68 -23.21
N TRP A 350 13.51 8.01 -21.96
CA TRP A 350 14.12 7.13 -20.95
C TRP A 350 15.60 6.73 -21.15
N GLY A 351 16.26 7.22 -22.20
CA GLY A 351 17.70 7.02 -22.35
C GLY A 351 18.52 7.81 -21.32
N GLN A 352 19.71 7.29 -20.98
CA GLN A 352 20.65 7.99 -20.12
C GLN A 352 21.21 9.21 -20.84
N CYS A 353 21.11 10.37 -20.21
CA CYS A 353 21.50 11.67 -20.78
C CYS A 353 22.51 12.42 -19.89
N GLY A 354 23.03 11.76 -18.85
CA GLY A 354 24.01 12.29 -17.89
C GLY A 354 24.33 11.32 -16.75
N GLY A 355 25.31 11.67 -15.92
CA GLY A 355 25.77 10.87 -14.77
C GLY A 355 27.30 10.79 -14.68
N ASN A 356 27.83 10.36 -13.54
CA ASN A 356 29.28 10.25 -13.33
C ASN A 356 29.86 9.17 -14.26
N GLY A 357 30.84 9.52 -15.10
CA GLY A 357 31.45 8.62 -16.09
C GLY A 357 30.67 8.42 -17.39
N TYR A 358 29.57 9.14 -17.61
CA TYR A 358 28.79 9.04 -18.86
C TYR A 358 29.48 9.79 -20.01
N GLY A 359 29.81 9.08 -21.09
CA GLY A 359 30.44 9.63 -22.31
C GLY A 359 29.53 9.74 -23.54
N GLY A 360 28.21 9.54 -23.37
CA GLY A 360 27.23 9.58 -24.47
C GLY A 360 26.59 10.96 -24.68
N SER A 361 25.57 11.03 -25.54
CA SER A 361 24.88 12.29 -25.88
C SER A 361 24.11 12.86 -24.68
N THR A 362 24.23 14.16 -24.45
CA THR A 362 23.49 14.89 -23.40
C THR A 362 22.27 15.64 -23.94
N GLN A 363 22.06 15.62 -25.26
CA GLN A 363 20.92 16.25 -25.91
C GLN A 363 19.75 15.28 -26.08
N CYS A 364 18.64 15.59 -25.42
CA CYS A 364 17.41 14.80 -25.45
C CYS A 364 16.57 15.12 -26.70
N ALA A 365 15.89 14.11 -27.25
CA ALA A 365 14.89 14.36 -28.28
C ALA A 365 13.75 15.23 -27.72
N PRO A 366 13.28 16.29 -28.43
CA PRO A 366 12.09 17.02 -28.02
C PRO A 366 10.87 16.07 -27.89
N PRO A 367 9.98 16.24 -26.89
CA PRO A 367 9.88 17.33 -25.90
C PRO A 367 10.57 17.02 -24.56
N TYR A 368 11.57 16.13 -24.52
CA TYR A 368 12.15 15.64 -23.27
C TYR A 368 13.32 16.50 -22.80
N ARG A 369 13.55 16.53 -21.49
CA ARG A 369 14.73 17.14 -20.86
C ARG A 369 15.41 16.18 -19.89
N CYS A 370 16.72 16.30 -19.77
CA CYS A 370 17.49 15.51 -18.81
C CYS A 370 17.22 16.00 -17.38
N VAL A 371 16.87 15.10 -16.46
CA VAL A 371 16.59 15.44 -15.06
C VAL A 371 17.36 14.53 -14.12
N PHE A 372 17.96 15.12 -13.08
CA PHE A 372 18.73 14.40 -12.08
C PHE A 372 17.81 13.60 -11.17
N LEU A 373 18.05 12.29 -11.09
CA LEU A 373 17.35 11.39 -10.18
C LEU A 373 18.39 10.85 -9.20
N PHE A 374 18.18 11.10 -7.91
CA PHE A 374 18.98 10.49 -6.86
C PHE A 374 18.47 9.07 -6.61
N THR A 375 19.16 8.07 -7.12
CA THR A 375 19.08 6.69 -6.65
C THR A 375 20.49 6.18 -6.37
N ALA A 376 20.62 5.14 -5.54
CA ALA A 376 21.88 4.61 -5.00
C ALA A 376 22.89 4.09 -6.05
N THR A 377 22.61 4.22 -7.34
CA THR A 377 23.58 4.16 -8.44
C THR A 377 23.37 5.39 -9.33
N ALA A 378 24.39 6.22 -9.46
CA ALA A 378 24.31 7.58 -10.01
C ALA A 378 24.01 7.65 -11.53
N ALA A 379 22.76 7.41 -11.93
CA ALA A 379 22.30 7.56 -13.32
C ALA A 379 21.06 8.48 -13.42
N THR A 380 21.21 9.57 -14.18
CA THR A 380 20.20 10.60 -14.49
C THR A 380 19.26 10.11 -15.62
N ARG A 381 17.93 10.17 -15.45
CA ARG A 381 16.93 9.80 -16.48
C ARG A 381 15.89 10.89 -16.71
N MET A 382 15.32 10.98 -17.92
CA MET A 382 14.40 12.06 -18.33
C MET A 382 12.96 11.94 -17.78
N ARG A 383 12.27 13.08 -17.69
CA ARG A 383 10.81 13.21 -17.50
C ARG A 383 10.26 14.20 -18.53
N ARG A 384 9.00 14.03 -18.95
CA ARG A 384 8.31 15.00 -19.82
C ARG A 384 8.24 16.35 -19.10
N SER A 385 8.60 17.43 -19.79
CA SER A 385 8.61 18.79 -19.25
C SER A 385 7.22 19.26 -18.83
#